data_AF-A0A6N8XED8-F1
#
_entry.id   AF-A0A6N8XED8-F1
#
_cell.length_a   1.000
_cell.length_b   1.000
_cell.length_c   1.000
_cell.angle_alpha   90.00
_cell.angle_beta   90.00
_cell.angle_gamma   90.00
#
_symmetry.space_group_name_H-M   'P 1'
#
loop_
_entity.id
_entity.type
_entity.pdbx_description
1 polymer ?
#
loop_
_entity_poly.entity_id
_entity_poly.type
_entity_poly.pdbx_seq_one_letter_code
_entity_poly.pdbx_strand_id
1 'polypeptide(L)'
;MLNEVGARLYGIRAGDTITMIGAGGSFPVEIAHVFRDFGAFASRVILPTTFLADLDASAVHWRRIAVRTAPHATRTIAAKLGERYGASRVLNHDEIRTLAMAVFDRSFVVSRSLAVLALVVAAVGLYAALTALQAGRRREFRLLSAIGHSHAQLWRLAMAQTAALGAMALFAALPLGLALAWLLCDFVNPAAFGWSISLHLDFASIAGPLLLGALAVAAAGALPAFRMAYRGTP
;
A
#
# COMPACT_ATOMS: atom_id res chain seq x y z
N MET A 1 25.16 13.26 -1.67
CA MET A 1 24.16 12.17 -1.83
C MET A 1 23.42 12.36 -3.16
N LEU A 2 23.13 11.28 -3.90
CA LEU A 2 22.44 11.31 -5.20
C LEU A 2 21.05 10.67 -5.07
N ASN A 3 20.05 11.14 -5.81
CA ASN A 3 18.73 10.49 -5.78
C ASN A 3 18.68 9.19 -6.61
N GLU A 4 17.73 8.30 -6.30
CA GLU A 4 17.58 6.99 -6.95
C GLU A 4 17.38 7.09 -8.48
N VAL A 5 16.66 8.12 -8.93
CA VAL A 5 16.42 8.39 -10.35
C VAL A 5 17.74 8.68 -11.08
N GLY A 6 18.57 9.57 -10.54
CA GLY A 6 19.90 9.87 -11.09
C GLY A 6 20.82 8.65 -11.04
N ALA A 7 20.81 7.91 -9.93
CA ALA A 7 21.59 6.68 -9.77
C ALA A 7 21.26 5.64 -10.85
N ARG A 8 19.96 5.42 -11.13
CA ARG A 8 19.52 4.49 -12.19
C ARG A 8 19.84 4.99 -13.60
N LEU A 9 19.62 6.28 -13.87
CA LEU A 9 19.85 6.86 -15.20
C LEU A 9 21.33 6.79 -15.61
N TYR A 10 22.24 7.05 -14.67
CA TYR A 10 23.67 7.11 -14.96
C TYR A 10 24.43 5.82 -14.57
N GLY A 11 23.74 4.81 -14.04
CA GLY A 11 24.36 3.55 -13.62
C GLY A 11 25.27 3.67 -12.40
N ILE A 12 25.01 4.67 -11.55
CA ILE A 12 25.87 5.08 -10.44
C ILE A 12 25.38 4.48 -9.13
N ARG A 13 26.31 4.01 -8.28
CA ARG A 13 26.05 3.42 -6.97
C ARG A 13 26.63 4.25 -5.84
N ALA A 14 26.22 3.96 -4.61
CA ALA A 14 26.88 4.51 -3.44
C ALA A 14 28.33 4.00 -3.38
N GLY A 15 29.28 4.89 -3.09
CA GLY A 15 30.72 4.64 -3.14
C GLY A 15 31.37 5.00 -4.48
N ASP A 16 30.60 5.23 -5.55
CA ASP A 16 31.17 5.67 -6.82
C ASP A 16 31.62 7.14 -6.75
N THR A 17 32.67 7.47 -7.49
CA THR A 17 33.18 8.85 -7.62
C THR A 17 32.66 9.48 -8.90
N ILE A 18 32.05 10.65 -8.78
CA ILE A 18 31.61 11.47 -9.91
C ILE A 18 32.45 12.74 -10.00
N THR A 19 32.70 13.20 -11.21
CA THR A 19 33.34 14.50 -11.43
C THR A 19 32.27 15.58 -11.44
N MET A 20 32.35 16.51 -10.48
CA MET A 20 31.51 17.69 -10.45
C MET A 20 32.25 18.88 -11.05
N ILE A 21 31.53 19.68 -11.84
CA ILE A 21 32.05 20.90 -12.43
C ILE A 21 31.58 22.07 -11.56
N GLY A 22 32.53 22.79 -10.95
CA GLY A 22 32.28 24.02 -10.22
C GLY A 22 33.08 25.19 -10.78
N ALA A 23 33.02 26.34 -10.11
CA ALA A 23 33.70 27.55 -10.56
C ALA A 23 35.24 27.45 -10.53
N GLY A 24 35.78 26.62 -9.63
CA GLY A 24 37.23 26.34 -9.55
C GLY A 24 37.73 25.25 -10.50
N GLY A 25 36.87 24.69 -11.35
CA GLY A 25 37.17 23.58 -12.25
C GLY A 25 36.43 22.28 -11.89
N SER A 26 36.92 21.17 -12.43
CA SER A 26 36.35 19.84 -12.18
C SER A 26 36.98 19.20 -10.95
N PHE A 27 36.17 18.78 -9.98
CA PHE A 27 36.64 18.10 -8.77
C PHE A 27 35.90 16.76 -8.58
N PRO A 28 36.61 15.70 -8.14
CA PRO A 28 36.00 14.41 -7.85
C PRO A 28 35.19 14.48 -6.55
N VAL A 29 34.01 13.86 -6.55
CA VAL A 29 33.10 13.77 -5.40
C VAL A 29 32.64 12.34 -5.27
N GLU A 30 32.81 11.76 -4.08
CA GLU A 30 32.29 10.44 -3.75
C GLU A 30 30.80 10.50 -3.39
N ILE A 31 30.04 9.53 -3.89
CA ILE A 31 28.61 9.41 -3.57
C ILE A 31 28.46 8.62 -2.27
N ALA A 32 28.38 9.35 -1.17
CA ALA A 32 28.19 8.76 0.15
C ALA A 32 26.91 7.90 0.29
N HIS A 33 25.82 8.26 -0.41
CA HIS A 33 24.54 7.54 -0.32
C HIS A 33 23.61 7.86 -1.50
N VAL A 34 22.77 6.89 -1.87
CA VAL A 34 21.65 7.05 -2.82
C VAL A 34 20.33 7.15 -2.06
N PHE A 35 19.66 8.29 -2.12
CA PHE A 35 18.40 8.53 -1.39
C PHE A 35 17.17 8.45 -2.29
N ARG A 36 16.00 8.19 -1.70
CA ARG A 36 14.72 8.16 -2.41
C ARG A 36 14.12 9.56 -2.42
N ASP A 37 13.99 10.15 -3.61
CA ASP A 37 13.40 11.48 -3.80
C ASP A 37 12.00 11.36 -4.39
N PHE A 38 11.00 11.30 -3.51
CA PHE A 38 9.61 11.16 -3.91
C PHE A 38 9.13 12.42 -4.63
N GLY A 39 8.75 12.27 -5.90
CA GLY A 39 8.20 13.36 -6.73
C GLY A 39 9.22 14.14 -7.56
N ALA A 40 10.50 13.76 -7.51
CA ALA A 40 11.51 14.27 -8.43
C ALA A 40 11.70 13.30 -9.59
N PHE A 41 11.33 13.70 -10.81
CA PHE A 41 11.62 12.93 -12.02
C PHE A 41 13.01 13.22 -12.62
N ALA A 42 13.71 14.22 -12.06
CA ALA A 42 15.05 14.62 -12.50
C ALA A 42 16.11 14.13 -11.50
N SER A 43 17.34 13.96 -11.99
CA SER A 43 18.51 13.73 -11.15
C SER A 43 18.69 14.91 -10.18
N ARG A 44 18.89 14.61 -8.89
CA ARG A 44 19.18 15.61 -7.85
C ARG A 44 20.29 15.14 -6.95
N VAL A 45 21.13 16.10 -6.55
CA VAL A 45 22.23 15.89 -5.61
C VAL A 45 22.00 16.75 -4.38
N ILE A 46 22.17 16.16 -3.20
CA ILE A 46 22.24 16.87 -1.92
C ILE A 46 23.71 16.97 -1.54
N LEU A 47 24.16 18.20 -1.34
CA LEU A 47 25.53 18.54 -0.99
C LEU A 47 25.58 19.15 0.41
N PRO A 48 26.61 18.85 1.21
CA PRO A 48 26.89 19.58 2.43
C PRO A 48 27.15 21.06 2.13
N THR A 49 26.83 21.94 3.06
CA THR A 49 27.08 23.39 2.92
C THR A 49 28.57 23.73 2.82
N THR A 50 29.47 22.82 3.21
CA THR A 50 30.93 22.99 3.05
C THR A 50 31.35 23.06 1.57
N PHE A 51 30.62 22.42 0.67
CA PHE A 51 30.88 22.46 -0.78
C PHE A 51 30.52 23.80 -1.43
N LEU A 52 29.87 24.72 -0.70
CA LEU A 52 29.54 26.05 -1.23
C LEU A 52 30.79 26.88 -1.55
N ALA A 53 31.90 26.64 -0.87
CA ALA A 53 33.17 27.29 -1.16
C ALA A 53 33.72 26.85 -2.54
N ASP A 54 33.61 25.56 -2.86
CA ASP A 54 34.13 24.95 -4.09
C ASP A 54 33.24 25.23 -5.32
N LEU A 55 31.95 25.50 -5.10
CA LEU A 55 30.95 25.74 -6.14
C LEU A 55 30.76 27.22 -6.52
N ASP A 56 31.58 28.12 -5.96
CA ASP A 56 31.38 29.57 -5.97
C ASP A 56 30.04 29.99 -5.34
N ALA A 57 30.11 30.37 -4.06
CA ALA A 57 28.97 30.79 -3.27
C ALA A 57 28.19 31.97 -3.88
N SER A 58 28.83 32.80 -4.74
CA SER A 58 28.17 33.94 -5.37
C SER A 58 27.23 33.55 -6.52
N ALA A 59 27.43 32.36 -7.12
CA ALA A 59 26.55 31.79 -8.12
C ALA A 59 25.33 31.05 -7.51
N VAL A 60 25.30 30.88 -6.18
CA VAL A 60 24.25 30.12 -5.49
C VAL A 60 23.07 31.02 -5.12
N HIS A 61 21.95 30.84 -5.82
CA HIS A 61 20.70 31.51 -5.49
C HIS A 61 19.83 30.67 -4.54
N TRP A 62 19.64 31.15 -3.31
CA TRP A 62 18.75 30.53 -2.32
C TRP A 62 17.29 30.59 -2.79
N ARG A 63 16.73 29.45 -3.21
CA ARG A 63 15.32 29.37 -3.62
C ARG A 63 14.36 29.14 -2.46
N ARG A 64 14.77 28.36 -1.46
CA ARG A 64 13.96 27.99 -0.29
C ARG A 64 14.84 27.76 0.93
N ILE A 65 14.34 28.14 2.10
CA ILE A 65 14.97 27.89 3.39
C ILE A 65 14.00 27.03 4.21
N ALA A 66 14.48 25.88 4.70
CA ALA A 66 13.70 25.03 5.57
C ALA A 66 14.03 25.38 7.04
N VAL A 67 13.00 25.56 7.86
CA VAL A 67 13.15 25.83 9.29
C VAL A 67 12.46 24.70 10.05
N ARG A 68 13.19 24.03 10.94
CA ARG A 68 12.65 22.98 11.80
C ARG A 68 12.19 23.59 13.12
N THR A 69 10.92 23.39 13.45
CA THR A 69 10.28 23.90 14.67
C THR A 69 9.77 22.74 15.54
N ALA A 70 9.51 23.02 16.82
CA ALA A 70 8.73 22.09 17.65
C ALA A 70 7.28 21.97 17.11
N PRO A 71 6.66 20.78 17.13
CA PRO A 71 5.35 20.53 16.49
C PRO A 71 4.26 21.53 16.90
N HIS A 72 4.19 21.86 18.19
CA HIS A 72 3.17 22.77 18.72
C HIS A 72 3.41 24.24 18.34
N ALA A 73 4.64 24.61 17.97
CA ALA A 73 5.00 25.98 17.63
C ALA A 73 4.94 26.26 16.11
N THR A 74 4.90 25.21 15.28
CA THR A 74 4.96 25.32 13.81
C THR A 74 3.90 26.27 13.26
N ARG A 75 2.64 26.15 13.71
CA ARG A 75 1.54 26.98 13.21
C ARG A 75 1.69 28.45 13.58
N THR A 76 2.07 28.73 14.83
CA THR A 76 2.27 30.09 15.32
C THR A 76 3.47 30.76 14.66
N ILE A 77 4.56 30.02 14.46
CA ILE A 77 5.76 30.53 13.78
C ILE A 77 5.46 30.76 12.30
N ALA A 78 4.74 29.84 11.63
CA ALA A 78 4.32 30.00 10.24
C ALA A 78 3.44 31.24 10.06
N ALA A 79 2.48 31.48 10.97
CA ALA A 79 1.65 32.68 10.94
C ALA A 79 2.47 33.97 11.09
N LYS A 80 3.36 34.04 12.09
CA LYS A 80 4.25 35.21 12.30
C LYS A 80 5.19 35.47 11.13
N LEU A 81 5.73 34.41 10.53
CA LEU A 81 6.55 34.52 9.32
C LEU A 81 5.71 34.95 8.11
N GLY A 82 4.47 34.48 8.01
CA GLY A 82 3.52 34.87 6.97
C GLY A 82 3.13 36.36 7.06
N GLU A 83 2.95 36.89 8.27
CA GLU A 83 2.72 38.32 8.50
C GLU A 83 3.94 39.17 8.08
N ARG A 84 5.15 38.69 8.37
CA ARG A 84 6.39 39.45 8.12
C ARG A 84 6.87 39.39 6.66
N TYR A 85 6.71 38.25 6.00
CA TYR A 85 7.29 37.99 4.67
C TYR A 85 6.26 37.73 3.57
N GLY A 86 4.97 37.68 3.92
CA GLY A 86 3.85 37.34 3.05
C GLY A 86 3.46 35.87 3.17
N ALA A 87 2.18 35.61 3.45
CA ALA A 87 1.64 34.25 3.67
C ALA A 87 1.88 33.31 2.48
N SER A 88 1.90 33.83 1.24
CA SER A 88 2.16 33.04 0.02
C SER A 88 3.59 32.51 -0.09
N ARG A 89 4.53 33.00 0.74
CA ARG A 89 5.94 32.60 0.75
C ARG A 89 6.28 31.62 1.86
N VAL A 90 5.35 31.35 2.78
CA VAL A 90 5.54 30.41 3.88
C VAL A 90 4.77 29.13 3.59
N LEU A 91 5.49 28.02 3.52
CA LEU A 91 4.93 26.70 3.28
C LEU A 91 5.01 25.87 4.56
N ASN A 92 3.86 25.54 5.14
CA ASN A 92 3.79 24.63 6.27
C ASN A 92 3.80 23.17 5.77
N HIS A 93 4.82 22.41 6.17
CA HIS A 93 4.97 21.02 5.76
C HIS A 93 3.78 20.14 6.19
N ASP A 94 3.21 20.37 7.37
CA ASP A 94 2.11 19.56 7.90
C ASP A 94 0.81 19.78 7.10
N GLU A 95 0.57 21.01 6.66
CA GLU A 95 -0.58 21.36 5.82
C GLU A 95 -0.44 20.72 4.43
N ILE A 96 0.75 20.81 3.83
CA ILE A 96 1.03 20.18 2.53
C ILE A 96 0.88 18.66 2.65
N ARG A 97 1.42 18.06 3.71
CA ARG A 97 1.30 16.62 3.96
C ARG A 97 -0.16 16.21 4.08
N THR A 98 -0.96 16.95 4.86
CA THR A 98 -2.38 16.65 5.06
C THR A 98 -3.16 16.74 3.75
N LEU A 99 -2.92 17.80 2.97
CA LEU A 99 -3.55 17.98 1.66
C LEU A 99 -3.14 16.89 0.67
N ALA A 100 -1.84 16.57 0.60
CA ALA A 100 -1.35 15.49 -0.24
C ALA A 100 -1.97 14.14 0.13
N MET A 101 -2.04 13.81 1.42
CA MET A 101 -2.68 12.57 1.90
C MET A 101 -4.17 12.53 1.58
N ALA A 102 -4.90 13.64 1.71
CA ALA A 102 -6.31 13.71 1.33
C ALA A 102 -6.53 13.45 -0.17
N VAL A 103 -5.65 13.99 -1.03
CA VAL A 103 -5.69 13.75 -2.48
C VAL A 103 -5.39 12.29 -2.79
N PHE A 104 -4.34 11.72 -2.18
CA PHE A 104 -4.02 10.31 -2.34
C PHE A 104 -5.18 9.42 -1.90
N ASP A 105 -5.75 9.66 -0.73
CA ASP A 105 -6.87 8.86 -0.21
C ASP A 105 -8.04 8.85 -1.17
N ARG A 106 -8.38 10.02 -1.73
CA ARG A 106 -9.46 10.15 -2.73
C ARG A 106 -9.18 9.34 -4.00
N SER A 107 -7.95 9.35 -4.49
CA SER A 107 -7.56 8.53 -5.66
C SER A 107 -7.58 7.03 -5.33
N PHE A 108 -7.14 6.63 -4.14
CA PHE A 108 -7.15 5.22 -3.72
C PHE A 108 -8.52 4.69 -3.33
N VAL A 109 -9.52 5.55 -3.06
CA VAL A 109 -10.91 5.10 -2.84
C VAL A 109 -11.42 4.33 -4.05
N VAL A 110 -11.13 4.78 -5.27
CA VAL A 110 -11.59 4.08 -6.49
C VAL A 110 -11.02 2.66 -6.54
N SER A 111 -9.71 2.51 -6.34
CA SER A 111 -9.06 1.19 -6.32
C SER A 111 -9.61 0.29 -5.22
N ARG A 112 -9.80 0.83 -4.01
CA ARG A 112 -10.44 0.10 -2.88
C ARG A 112 -11.86 -0.35 -3.23
N SER A 113 -12.65 0.49 -3.88
CA SER A 113 -14.00 0.13 -4.34
C SER A 113 -13.98 -0.99 -5.36
N LEU A 114 -13.04 -0.98 -6.32
CA LEU A 114 -12.86 -2.09 -7.27
C LEU A 114 -12.45 -3.39 -6.56
N ALA A 115 -11.59 -3.32 -5.55
CA ALA A 115 -11.21 -4.48 -4.75
C ALA A 115 -12.42 -5.07 -3.99
N VAL A 116 -13.27 -4.22 -3.40
CA VAL A 116 -14.51 -4.65 -2.75
C VAL A 116 -15.48 -5.27 -3.77
N LEU A 117 -15.61 -4.67 -4.96
CA LEU A 117 -16.44 -5.23 -6.03
C LEU A 117 -15.94 -6.63 -6.45
N ALA A 118 -14.63 -6.79 -6.65
CA ALA A 118 -14.02 -8.08 -6.95
C ALA A 118 -14.29 -9.11 -5.85
N LEU A 119 -14.19 -8.70 -4.57
CA LEU A 119 -14.52 -9.55 -3.43
C LEU A 119 -16.00 -9.98 -3.46
N VAL A 120 -16.93 -9.08 -3.78
CA VAL A 120 -18.36 -9.41 -3.93
C VAL A 120 -18.57 -10.41 -5.05
N VAL A 121 -17.98 -10.19 -6.22
CA VAL A 121 -18.07 -11.12 -7.36
C VAL A 121 -17.52 -12.50 -6.98
N ALA A 122 -16.37 -12.54 -6.31
CA ALA A 122 -15.79 -13.79 -5.80
C ALA A 122 -16.71 -14.48 -4.77
N ALA A 123 -17.32 -13.74 -3.86
CA ALA A 123 -18.26 -14.27 -2.87
C ALA A 123 -19.52 -14.86 -3.53
N VAL A 124 -20.05 -14.22 -4.58
CA VAL A 124 -21.18 -14.74 -5.36
C VAL A 124 -20.78 -16.03 -6.09
N GLY A 125 -19.59 -16.08 -6.69
CA GLY A 125 -19.05 -17.28 -7.32
C GLY A 125 -18.90 -18.43 -6.32
N LEU A 126 -18.35 -18.15 -5.14
CA LEU A 126 -18.23 -19.12 -4.06
C LEU A 126 -19.60 -19.62 -3.59
N TYR A 127 -20.57 -18.71 -3.40
CA TYR A 127 -21.95 -19.07 -3.05
C TYR A 127 -22.57 -20.00 -4.10
N ALA A 128 -22.41 -19.71 -5.39
CA ALA A 128 -22.93 -20.54 -6.48
C ALA A 128 -22.27 -21.93 -6.47
N ALA A 129 -20.95 -21.99 -6.31
CA ALA A 129 -20.20 -23.25 -6.22
C ALA A 129 -20.63 -24.10 -5.02
N LEU A 130 -20.74 -23.49 -3.83
CA LEU A 130 -21.20 -24.18 -2.62
C LEU A 130 -22.65 -24.67 -2.76
N THR A 131 -23.51 -23.87 -3.37
CA THR A 131 -24.91 -24.26 -3.63
C THR A 131 -24.97 -25.46 -4.58
N ALA A 132 -24.17 -25.45 -5.66
CA ALA A 132 -24.08 -26.57 -6.59
C ALA A 132 -23.54 -27.84 -5.93
N LEU A 133 -22.49 -27.70 -5.11
CA LEU A 133 -21.91 -28.81 -4.36
C LEU A 133 -22.92 -29.43 -3.39
N GLN A 134 -23.65 -28.59 -2.65
CA GLN A 134 -24.71 -29.05 -1.74
C GLN A 134 -25.86 -29.72 -2.51
N ALA A 135 -26.23 -29.21 -3.69
CA ALA A 135 -27.25 -29.82 -4.54
C ALA A 135 -26.88 -31.26 -4.93
N GLY A 136 -25.63 -31.50 -5.30
CA GLY A 136 -25.10 -32.84 -5.59
C GLY A 136 -25.12 -33.78 -4.38
N ARG A 137 -24.90 -33.25 -3.17
CA ARG A 137 -24.84 -34.02 -1.92
C ARG A 137 -26.18 -34.15 -1.20
N ARG A 138 -27.30 -33.67 -1.76
CA ARG A 138 -28.63 -33.72 -1.12
C ARG A 138 -29.04 -35.12 -0.67
N ARG A 139 -28.69 -36.16 -1.44
CA ARG A 139 -29.04 -37.55 -1.09
C ARG A 139 -28.29 -38.04 0.15
N GLU A 140 -27.00 -37.72 0.25
CA GLU A 140 -26.17 -38.04 1.43
C GLU A 140 -26.73 -37.37 2.69
N PHE A 141 -27.08 -36.08 2.60
CA PHE A 141 -27.63 -35.35 3.73
C PHE A 141 -29.02 -35.82 4.16
N ARG A 142 -29.88 -36.22 3.23
CA ARG A 142 -31.18 -36.83 3.58
C ARG A 142 -31.02 -38.18 4.29
N LEU A 143 -30.03 -38.98 3.90
CA LEU A 143 -29.70 -40.22 4.62
C LEU A 143 -29.20 -39.92 6.03
N LEU A 144 -28.35 -38.90 6.21
CA LEU A 144 -27.88 -38.43 7.53
C LEU A 144 -29.05 -37.94 8.41
N SER A 145 -30.02 -37.21 7.84
CA SER A 145 -31.24 -36.83 8.58
C SER A 145 -32.08 -38.04 8.98
N ALA A 146 -32.21 -39.05 8.11
CA ALA A 146 -33.01 -40.25 8.38
C ALA A 146 -32.44 -41.12 9.51
N ILE A 147 -31.12 -41.09 9.73
CA ILE A 147 -30.46 -41.75 10.86
C ILE A 147 -30.46 -40.91 12.15
N GLY A 148 -31.16 -39.76 12.17
CA GLY A 148 -31.40 -38.97 13.37
C GLY A 148 -30.46 -37.79 13.60
N HIS A 149 -29.63 -37.39 12.62
CA HIS A 149 -28.82 -36.19 12.78
C HIS A 149 -29.68 -34.92 12.87
N SER A 150 -29.33 -34.04 13.81
CA SER A 150 -30.03 -32.77 13.98
C SER A 150 -29.67 -31.76 12.89
N HIS A 151 -30.60 -30.86 12.56
CA HIS A 151 -30.37 -29.77 11.61
C HIS A 151 -29.15 -28.91 11.97
N ALA A 152 -28.86 -28.75 13.26
CA ALA A 152 -27.68 -28.04 13.76
C ALA A 152 -26.37 -28.79 13.45
N GLN A 153 -26.36 -30.12 13.48
CA GLN A 153 -25.17 -30.91 13.11
C GLN A 153 -24.88 -30.80 11.61
N LEU A 154 -25.93 -30.86 10.76
CA LEU A 154 -25.78 -30.69 9.31
C LEU A 154 -25.30 -29.28 8.94
N TRP A 155 -25.83 -28.25 9.62
CA TRP A 155 -25.38 -26.87 9.45
C TRP A 155 -23.91 -26.68 9.86
N ARG A 156 -23.51 -27.22 11.02
CA ARG A 156 -22.11 -27.18 11.48
C ARG A 156 -21.16 -27.86 10.51
N LEU A 157 -21.56 -29.01 9.94
CA LEU A 157 -20.75 -29.71 8.96
C LEU A 157 -20.56 -28.87 7.68
N ALA A 158 -21.64 -28.26 7.18
CA ALA A 158 -21.58 -27.37 6.02
C ALA A 158 -20.70 -26.13 6.29
N MET A 159 -20.84 -25.52 7.48
CA MET A 159 -19.99 -24.40 7.90
C MET A 159 -18.52 -24.78 8.05
N ALA A 160 -18.23 -25.96 8.62
CA ALA A 160 -16.86 -26.47 8.73
C ALA A 160 -16.23 -26.70 7.35
N GLN A 161 -17.00 -27.23 6.39
CA GLN A 161 -16.54 -27.39 5.02
C GLN A 161 -16.25 -26.04 4.35
N THR A 162 -17.15 -25.06 4.50
CA THR A 162 -16.92 -23.70 3.96
C THR A 162 -15.72 -23.03 4.63
N ALA A 163 -15.57 -23.18 5.94
CA ALA A 163 -14.43 -22.63 6.68
C ALA A 163 -13.10 -23.25 6.21
N ALA A 164 -13.06 -24.57 5.96
CA ALA A 164 -11.88 -25.25 5.44
C ALA A 164 -11.51 -24.74 4.04
N LEU A 165 -12.48 -24.64 3.13
CA LEU A 165 -12.26 -24.09 1.78
C LEU A 165 -11.81 -22.62 1.84
N GLY A 166 -12.41 -21.83 2.73
CA GLY A 166 -12.01 -20.44 2.98
C GLY A 166 -10.59 -20.31 3.50
N ALA A 167 -10.21 -21.16 4.45
CA ALA A 167 -8.86 -21.17 5.01
C ALA A 167 -7.82 -21.50 3.93
N MET A 168 -8.10 -22.49 3.07
CA MET A 168 -7.23 -22.81 1.93
C MET A 168 -7.12 -21.64 0.95
N ALA A 169 -8.24 -20.97 0.65
CA ALA A 169 -8.25 -19.80 -0.23
C ALA A 169 -7.44 -18.62 0.37
N LEU A 170 -7.62 -18.32 1.65
CA LEU A 170 -6.86 -17.27 2.34
C LEU A 170 -5.37 -17.62 2.43
N PHE A 171 -5.04 -18.89 2.70
CA PHE A 171 -3.67 -19.37 2.72
C PHE A 171 -2.97 -19.22 1.36
N ALA A 172 -3.70 -19.44 0.25
CA ALA A 172 -3.17 -19.20 -1.09
C ALA A 172 -3.15 -17.71 -1.46
N ALA A 173 -4.12 -16.92 -1.01
CA ALA A 173 -4.22 -15.50 -1.32
C ALA A 173 -3.11 -14.66 -0.67
N LEU A 174 -2.68 -15.03 0.54
CA LEU A 174 -1.61 -14.32 1.26
C LEU A 174 -0.27 -14.25 0.49
N PRO A 175 0.37 -15.38 0.12
CA PRO A 175 1.64 -15.33 -0.61
C PRO A 175 1.47 -14.68 -1.98
N LEU A 176 0.34 -14.89 -2.65
CA LEU A 176 0.07 -14.26 -3.95
C LEU A 176 -0.07 -12.73 -3.83
N GLY A 177 -0.80 -12.26 -2.82
CA GLY A 177 -0.96 -10.83 -2.55
C GLY A 177 0.35 -10.16 -2.15
N LEU A 178 1.16 -10.83 -1.31
CA LEU A 178 2.49 -10.36 -0.94
C LEU A 178 3.45 -10.31 -2.14
N ALA A 179 3.42 -11.32 -3.01
CA ALA A 179 4.22 -11.35 -4.23
C ALA A 179 3.82 -10.20 -5.18
N LEU A 180 2.52 -9.96 -5.36
CA LEU A 180 2.02 -8.83 -6.14
C LEU A 180 2.41 -7.48 -5.54
N ALA A 181 2.33 -7.33 -4.21
CA ALA A 181 2.75 -6.10 -3.53
C ALA A 181 4.26 -5.84 -3.70
N TRP A 182 5.09 -6.87 -3.54
CA TRP A 182 6.53 -6.78 -3.79
C TRP A 182 6.82 -6.40 -5.24
N LEU A 183 6.20 -7.09 -6.21
CA LEU A 183 6.35 -6.78 -7.64
C LEU A 183 5.99 -5.32 -7.94
N LEU A 184 4.89 -4.84 -7.35
CA LEU A 184 4.44 -3.46 -7.52
C LEU A 184 5.46 -2.46 -6.95
N CYS A 185 5.99 -2.71 -5.75
CA CYS A 185 6.91 -1.81 -5.05
C CYS A 185 8.33 -1.77 -5.64
N ASP A 186 8.87 -2.91 -6.07
CA ASP A 186 10.27 -3.06 -6.49
C ASP A 186 10.48 -2.98 -8.00
N PHE A 187 9.46 -3.30 -8.81
CA PHE A 187 9.59 -3.34 -10.27
C PHE A 187 8.68 -2.34 -10.96
N VAL A 188 7.37 -2.39 -10.68
CA VAL A 188 6.41 -1.55 -11.39
C VAL A 188 6.54 -0.08 -10.98
N ASN A 189 6.68 0.21 -9.68
CA ASN A 189 6.79 1.59 -9.20
C ASN A 189 8.08 2.27 -9.69
N PRO A 190 9.27 1.63 -9.63
CA PRO A 190 10.47 2.23 -10.21
C PRO A 190 10.42 2.34 -11.74
N ALA A 191 9.77 1.41 -12.45
CA ALA A 191 9.60 1.53 -13.90
C ALA A 191 8.68 2.70 -14.28
N ALA A 192 7.63 2.95 -13.48
CA ALA A 192 6.66 4.02 -13.74
C ALA A 192 7.14 5.40 -13.25
N PHE A 193 7.86 5.46 -12.12
CA PHE A 193 8.17 6.72 -11.43
C PHE A 193 9.66 6.95 -11.15
N GLY A 194 10.53 5.95 -11.36
CA GLY A 194 11.98 6.06 -11.17
C GLY A 194 12.49 5.84 -9.74
N TRP A 195 11.60 5.60 -8.77
CA TRP A 195 11.93 5.36 -7.36
C TRP A 195 11.15 4.18 -6.79
N SER A 196 11.71 3.53 -5.77
CA SER A 196 11.10 2.38 -5.08
C SER A 196 10.40 2.78 -3.77
N ILE A 197 9.35 2.05 -3.40
CA ILE A 197 8.70 2.19 -2.08
C ILE A 197 9.08 0.98 -1.23
N SER A 198 9.51 1.21 0.00
CA SER A 198 9.78 0.10 0.92
C SER A 198 8.46 -0.49 1.37
N LEU A 199 8.27 -1.78 1.07
CA LEU A 199 7.12 -2.53 1.53
C LEU A 199 7.19 -2.65 3.06
N HIS A 200 6.30 -1.92 3.75
CA HIS A 200 6.13 -2.04 5.20
C HIS A 200 4.94 -2.96 5.45
N LEU A 201 5.21 -4.13 6.01
CA LEU A 201 4.20 -5.10 6.39
C LEU A 201 3.88 -4.91 7.87
N ASP A 202 2.84 -4.14 8.14
CA ASP A 202 2.25 -4.05 9.47
C ASP A 202 1.10 -5.06 9.61
N PHE A 203 0.90 -5.58 10.81
CA PHE A 203 -0.14 -6.55 11.12
C PHE A 203 -1.53 -5.99 10.76
N ALA A 204 -1.77 -4.70 11.03
CA ALA A 204 -3.02 -4.03 10.69
C ALA A 204 -3.31 -4.02 9.18
N SER A 205 -2.28 -3.86 8.35
CA SER A 205 -2.41 -3.83 6.88
C SER A 205 -2.81 -5.18 6.28
N ILE A 206 -2.48 -6.29 6.96
CA ILE A 206 -2.80 -7.65 6.51
C ILE A 206 -4.11 -8.15 7.15
N ALA A 207 -4.32 -7.84 8.44
CA ALA A 207 -5.47 -8.31 9.19
C ALA A 207 -6.81 -7.81 8.60
N GLY A 208 -6.89 -6.54 8.18
CA GLY A 208 -8.12 -5.97 7.61
C GLY A 208 -8.63 -6.72 6.37
N PRO A 209 -7.83 -6.87 5.31
CA PRO A 209 -8.19 -7.64 4.12
C PRO A 209 -8.50 -9.12 4.43
N LEU A 210 -7.73 -9.75 5.33
CA LEU A 210 -7.99 -11.14 5.75
C LEU A 210 -9.36 -11.28 6.44
N LEU A 211 -9.69 -10.36 7.35
CA LEU A 211 -10.98 -10.34 8.03
C LEU A 211 -12.13 -10.13 7.03
N LEU A 212 -12.00 -9.20 6.09
CA LEU A 212 -12.99 -9.00 5.03
C LEU A 212 -13.17 -10.25 4.17
N GLY A 213 -12.08 -10.92 3.79
CA GLY A 213 -12.13 -12.19 3.06
C GLY A 213 -12.82 -13.30 3.86
N ALA A 214 -12.48 -13.44 5.14
CA ALA A 214 -13.11 -14.42 6.03
C ALA A 214 -14.62 -14.15 6.20
N LEU A 215 -15.02 -12.89 6.36
CA LEU A 215 -16.43 -12.48 6.43
C LEU A 215 -17.16 -12.77 5.11
N ALA A 216 -16.53 -12.52 3.96
CA ALA A 216 -17.11 -12.83 2.66
C ALA A 216 -17.33 -14.34 2.47
N VAL A 217 -16.37 -15.17 2.88
CA VAL A 217 -16.50 -16.64 2.87
C VAL A 217 -17.64 -17.08 3.79
N ALA A 218 -17.68 -16.57 5.02
CA ALA A 218 -18.73 -16.90 5.98
C ALA A 218 -20.11 -16.51 5.44
N ALA A 219 -20.25 -15.31 4.87
CA ALA A 219 -21.50 -14.85 4.26
C ALA A 219 -21.93 -15.71 3.07
N ALA A 220 -21.00 -16.06 2.19
CA ALA A 220 -21.26 -16.93 1.03
C ALA A 220 -21.69 -18.34 1.45
N GLY A 221 -21.16 -18.88 2.55
CA GLY A 221 -21.51 -20.20 3.07
C GLY A 221 -22.78 -20.25 3.93
N ALA A 222 -23.07 -19.18 4.68
CA ALA A 222 -24.15 -19.15 5.66
C ALA A 222 -25.54 -19.38 5.04
N LEU A 223 -25.83 -18.70 3.92
CA LEU A 223 -27.09 -18.81 3.19
C LEU A 223 -27.41 -20.22 2.68
N PRO A 224 -26.51 -20.89 1.92
CA PRO A 224 -26.79 -22.24 1.42
C PRO A 224 -26.86 -23.26 2.57
N ALA A 225 -26.00 -23.16 3.58
CA ALA A 225 -26.07 -24.02 4.76
C ALA A 225 -27.40 -23.86 5.53
N PHE A 226 -27.90 -22.63 5.67
CA PHE A 226 -29.18 -22.37 6.32
C PHE A 226 -30.35 -22.96 5.52
N ARG A 227 -30.35 -22.77 4.19
CA ARG A 227 -31.38 -23.35 3.30
C ARG A 227 -31.38 -24.87 3.36
N MET A 228 -30.21 -25.49 3.40
CA MET A 228 -30.08 -26.94 3.50
C MET A 228 -30.57 -27.47 4.85
N ALA A 229 -30.23 -26.79 5.94
CA ALA A 229 -30.63 -27.19 7.29
C ALA A 229 -32.14 -27.00 7.53
N TYR A 230 -32.76 -25.90 7.08
CA TYR A 230 -34.13 -25.53 7.49
C TYR A 230 -35.20 -25.61 6.40
N ARG A 231 -34.85 -25.69 5.10
CA ARG A 231 -35.82 -25.81 3.99
C ARG A 231 -35.76 -27.15 3.26
N GLY A 232 -35.00 -28.11 3.78
CA GLY A 232 -34.81 -29.45 3.21
C GLY A 232 -35.84 -30.50 3.61
N THR A 233 -36.92 -30.14 4.31
CA THR A 233 -38.04 -31.04 4.62
C THR A 233 -38.99 -31.16 3.43
N PRO A 234 -39.63 -32.33 3.23
CA PRO A 234 -40.73 -32.48 2.28
C PRO A 234 -41.87 -31.49 2.57
#